data_AF-C8W7C5-F1
#
_entry.id   AF-C8W7C5-F1
#
_cell.length_a   1.000
_cell.length_b   1.000
_cell.length_c   1.000
_cell.angle_alpha   90.00
_cell.angle_beta   90.00
_cell.angle_gamma   90.00
#
_symmetry.space_group_name_H-M   'P 1'
#
loop_
_entity.id
_entity.type
_entity.pdbx_description
1 polymer ?
#
loop_
_entity_poly.entity_id
_entity_poly.type
_entity_poly.pdbx_seq_one_letter_code
_entity_poly.pdbx_strand_id
1 'polypeptide(L)'
;MMQRRKRFIKGLSLLAVLVVCGLLINNWFFKLNTMRLPELKKQAAQYVVQQYENKRNGLKSDFGSAENIDLETATISGPFLGVSKAGPVVMNITLYWTISSHGALIGTVEQDLGLFAIGSYLGTPKMWIQTRNAGLLQEMHKQKLPCLVWTVAGTNGWPPSYRSDGYFGRYSPDDGDFEVIKEDSHVSEIISFRLGEEHLDFMANPERILDLTK
;
A
#
# COMPACT_ATOMS: atom_id res chain seq x y z
N MET A 1 24.48 -14.52 41.38
CA MET A 1 24.14 -15.27 40.14
C MET A 1 22.89 -14.75 39.41
N MET A 2 21.78 -14.40 40.10
CA MET A 2 20.52 -13.97 39.46
C MET A 2 20.63 -12.73 38.54
N GLN A 3 21.47 -11.75 38.88
CA GLN A 3 21.62 -10.53 38.06
C GLN A 3 22.33 -10.77 36.71
N ARG A 4 23.32 -11.69 36.66
CA ARG A 4 23.99 -12.07 35.39
C ARG A 4 23.03 -12.80 34.46
N ARG A 5 22.20 -13.73 34.98
CA ARG A 5 21.15 -14.41 34.19
C ARG A 5 20.11 -13.43 33.64
N LYS A 6 19.65 -12.46 34.44
CA LYS A 6 18.69 -11.42 33.98
C LYS A 6 19.27 -10.53 32.86
N ARG A 7 20.54 -10.12 32.95
CA ARG A 7 21.21 -9.35 31.86
C ARG A 7 21.40 -10.19 30.60
N PHE A 8 21.74 -11.47 30.77
CA PHE A 8 21.92 -12.39 29.64
C PHE A 8 20.60 -12.62 28.89
N ILE A 9 19.49 -12.83 29.60
CA ILE A 9 18.14 -12.98 29.00
C ILE A 9 17.71 -11.68 28.29
N LYS A 10 17.96 -10.51 28.89
CA LYS A 10 17.69 -9.21 28.23
C LYS A 10 18.53 -9.02 26.97
N GLY A 11 19.82 -9.38 27.01
CA GLY A 11 20.69 -9.34 25.84
C GLY A 11 20.25 -10.27 24.72
N LEU A 12 19.82 -11.49 25.05
CA LEU A 12 19.29 -12.45 24.08
C LEU A 12 17.95 -11.98 23.47
N SER A 13 17.06 -11.40 24.30
CA SER A 13 15.80 -10.84 23.83
C SER A 13 16.03 -9.66 22.89
N LEU A 14 16.98 -8.77 23.20
CA LEU A 14 17.35 -7.67 22.33
C LEU A 14 17.96 -8.18 21.02
N LEU A 15 18.83 -9.19 21.08
CA LEU A 15 19.42 -9.83 19.89
C LEU A 15 18.34 -10.47 19.01
N ALA A 16 17.39 -11.18 19.60
CA ALA A 16 16.27 -11.78 18.87
C ALA A 16 15.42 -10.72 18.16
N VAL A 17 15.12 -9.61 18.85
CA VAL A 17 14.41 -8.46 18.25
C VAL A 17 15.24 -7.88 17.10
N LEU A 18 16.54 -7.66 17.28
CA LEU A 18 17.40 -7.11 16.23
C LEU A 18 17.53 -8.05 15.02
N VAL A 19 17.60 -9.36 15.23
CA VAL A 19 17.64 -10.36 14.15
C VAL A 19 16.31 -10.41 13.40
N VAL A 20 15.18 -10.38 14.11
CA VAL A 20 13.85 -10.31 13.48
C VAL A 20 13.69 -9.00 12.71
N CYS A 21 14.06 -7.87 13.30
CA CYS A 21 14.08 -6.58 12.60
C CYS A 21 14.98 -6.63 11.37
N GLY A 22 16.20 -7.18 11.48
CA GLY A 22 17.14 -7.32 10.37
C GLY A 22 16.62 -8.20 9.23
N LEU A 23 15.92 -9.30 9.54
CA LEU A 23 15.29 -10.18 8.55
C LEU A 23 14.07 -9.52 7.88
N LEU A 24 13.25 -8.80 8.64
CA LEU A 24 12.11 -8.03 8.12
C LEU A 24 12.59 -6.91 7.19
N ILE A 25 13.63 -6.20 7.61
CA ILE A 25 14.34 -5.20 6.82
C ILE A 25 14.86 -5.85 5.53
N ASN A 26 15.59 -6.97 5.59
CA ASN A 26 16.13 -7.62 4.40
C ASN A 26 15.04 -8.08 3.41
N ASN A 27 13.88 -8.55 3.93
CA ASN A 27 12.71 -8.86 3.10
C ASN A 27 12.04 -7.60 2.50
N TRP A 28 11.95 -6.48 3.24
CA TRP A 28 11.52 -5.19 2.66
C TRP A 28 12.45 -4.70 1.56
N PHE A 29 13.74 -4.97 1.70
CA PHE A 29 14.78 -4.46 0.82
C PHE A 29 14.95 -5.21 -0.49
N PHE A 30 14.61 -6.50 -0.58
CA PHE A 30 15.05 -7.31 -1.72
C PHE A 30 13.96 -7.87 -2.61
N LYS A 31 12.84 -8.43 -2.13
CA LYS A 31 11.87 -9.12 -3.00
C LYS A 31 10.45 -9.12 -2.42
N LEU A 32 9.56 -8.33 -3.02
CA LEU A 32 8.12 -8.35 -2.70
C LEU A 32 7.39 -9.49 -3.41
N ASN A 33 7.90 -9.93 -4.56
CA ASN A 33 7.45 -11.11 -5.29
C ASN A 33 7.63 -12.45 -4.52
N THR A 34 8.35 -12.47 -3.40
CA THR A 34 8.38 -13.61 -2.47
C THR A 34 7.40 -13.47 -1.32
N MET A 35 6.76 -12.31 -1.16
CA MET A 35 5.65 -12.16 -0.22
C MET A 35 4.43 -12.88 -0.76
N ARG A 36 3.62 -13.36 0.17
CA ARG A 36 2.32 -13.97 -0.08
C ARG A 36 1.31 -12.90 -0.51
N LEU A 37 1.50 -12.35 -1.71
CA LEU A 37 0.65 -11.30 -2.29
C LEU A 37 -0.83 -11.69 -2.29
N PRO A 38 -1.24 -12.94 -2.60
CA PRO A 38 -2.63 -13.35 -2.50
C PRO A 38 -3.19 -13.21 -1.08
N GLU A 39 -2.44 -13.62 -0.05
CA GLU A 39 -2.87 -13.47 1.33
C GLU A 39 -2.93 -12.00 1.78
N LEU A 40 -1.98 -11.16 1.36
CA LEU A 40 -2.01 -9.72 1.63
C LEU A 40 -3.21 -9.05 0.96
N LYS A 41 -3.53 -9.43 -0.29
CA LYS A 41 -4.73 -8.99 -1.02
C LYS A 41 -6.01 -9.41 -0.30
N LYS A 42 -6.07 -10.67 0.17
CA LYS A 42 -7.19 -11.17 0.98
C LYS A 42 -7.39 -10.34 2.25
N GLN A 43 -6.31 -10.00 2.96
CA GLN A 43 -6.40 -9.16 4.16
C GLN A 43 -6.86 -7.73 3.84
N ALA A 44 -6.38 -7.16 2.74
CA ALA A 44 -6.86 -5.86 2.25
C ALA A 44 -8.36 -5.90 1.88
N ALA A 45 -8.82 -6.97 1.22
CA ALA A 45 -10.23 -7.19 0.91
C ALA A 45 -11.10 -7.31 2.18
N GLN A 46 -10.64 -8.08 3.18
CA GLN A 46 -11.31 -8.19 4.48
C GLN A 46 -11.43 -6.83 5.18
N TYR A 47 -10.37 -6.02 5.10
CA TYR A 47 -10.38 -4.68 5.64
C TYR A 47 -11.40 -3.77 4.92
N VAL A 48 -11.52 -3.87 3.60
CA VAL A 48 -12.57 -3.14 2.84
C VAL A 48 -13.97 -3.52 3.34
N VAL A 49 -14.27 -4.81 3.46
CA VAL A 49 -15.58 -5.26 3.97
C VAL A 49 -15.82 -4.75 5.39
N GLN A 50 -14.81 -4.79 6.26
CA GLN A 50 -14.90 -4.25 7.61
C GLN A 50 -15.21 -2.74 7.60
N GLN A 51 -14.51 -1.95 6.79
CA GLN A 51 -14.73 -0.50 6.71
C GLN A 51 -16.10 -0.17 6.11
N TYR A 52 -16.58 -0.97 5.16
CA TYR A 52 -17.92 -0.85 4.61
C TYR A 52 -18.99 -1.10 5.68
N GLU A 53 -18.90 -2.21 6.41
CA GLU A 53 -19.85 -2.53 7.47
C GLU A 53 -19.79 -1.53 8.62
N ASN A 54 -18.61 -1.04 8.98
CA ASN A 54 -18.48 0.05 9.96
C ASN A 54 -19.28 1.28 9.50
N LYS A 55 -19.12 1.71 8.24
CA LYS A 55 -19.86 2.85 7.68
C LYS A 55 -21.37 2.61 7.69
N ARG A 56 -21.81 1.44 7.24
CA ARG A 56 -23.23 1.04 7.23
C ARG A 56 -23.86 1.07 8.62
N ASN A 57 -23.10 0.69 9.63
CA ASN A 57 -23.53 0.66 11.03
C ASN A 57 -23.31 2.00 11.77
N GLY A 58 -22.91 3.07 11.08
CA GLY A 58 -22.65 4.38 11.69
C GLY A 58 -21.41 4.45 12.58
N LEU A 59 -20.51 3.47 12.47
CA LEU A 59 -19.21 3.45 13.14
C LEU A 59 -18.17 4.22 12.31
N LYS A 60 -17.05 4.58 12.95
CA LYS A 60 -15.92 5.21 12.28
C LYS A 60 -15.43 4.31 11.14
N SER A 61 -15.34 4.88 9.94
CA SER A 61 -14.90 4.21 8.72
C SER A 61 -13.93 5.07 7.93
N ASP A 62 -12.95 4.42 7.31
CA ASP A 62 -11.97 5.06 6.44
C ASP A 62 -12.52 5.44 5.06
N PHE A 63 -13.71 4.93 4.69
CA PHE A 63 -14.33 5.27 3.40
C PHE A 63 -14.72 6.76 3.25
N GLY A 64 -14.56 7.59 4.27
CA GLY A 64 -14.88 9.02 4.22
C GLY A 64 -16.23 9.29 3.56
N SER A 65 -16.27 10.30 2.69
CA SER A 65 -17.44 10.67 1.86
C SER A 65 -17.59 9.86 0.58
N ALA A 66 -16.91 8.71 0.40
CA ALA A 66 -17.17 7.84 -0.74
C ALA A 66 -18.56 7.21 -0.59
N GLU A 67 -19.58 7.88 -1.13
CA GLU A 67 -21.00 7.56 -0.92
C GLU A 67 -21.46 6.29 -1.66
N ASN A 68 -20.68 5.76 -2.61
CA ASN A 68 -21.18 4.83 -3.63
C ASN A 68 -20.36 3.54 -3.81
N ILE A 69 -19.77 2.98 -2.75
CA ILE A 69 -19.22 1.62 -2.88
C ILE A 69 -20.37 0.61 -2.75
N ASP A 70 -20.54 -0.21 -3.78
CA ASP A 70 -21.38 -1.41 -3.74
C ASP A 70 -20.50 -2.64 -3.66
N LEU A 71 -20.56 -3.36 -2.53
CA LEU A 71 -19.75 -4.56 -2.32
C LEU A 71 -20.11 -5.71 -3.27
N GLU A 72 -21.32 -5.75 -3.82
CA GLU A 72 -21.70 -6.82 -4.75
C GLU A 72 -20.91 -6.74 -6.04
N THR A 73 -20.56 -5.52 -6.47
CA THR A 73 -19.79 -5.25 -7.69
C THR A 73 -18.35 -4.83 -7.42
N ALA A 74 -17.95 -4.69 -6.16
CA ALA A 74 -16.63 -4.20 -5.80
C ALA A 74 -15.52 -5.21 -6.12
N THR A 75 -14.45 -4.71 -6.73
CA THR A 75 -13.23 -5.45 -7.02
C THR A 75 -12.01 -4.82 -6.35
N ILE A 76 -11.01 -5.65 -6.11
CA ILE A 76 -9.69 -5.26 -5.63
C ILE A 76 -8.61 -5.74 -6.61
N SER A 77 -7.72 -4.84 -7.00
CA SER A 77 -6.65 -5.10 -7.98
C SER A 77 -5.26 -4.64 -7.50
N GLY A 78 -4.23 -4.96 -8.28
CA GLY A 78 -2.84 -4.63 -7.98
C GLY A 78 -2.05 -5.81 -7.38
N PRO A 79 -1.03 -5.55 -6.53
CA PRO A 79 -0.74 -4.27 -5.91
C PRO A 79 0.11 -3.35 -6.79
N PHE A 80 0.25 -2.10 -6.36
CA PHE A 80 1.35 -1.24 -6.76
C PHE A 80 2.13 -0.71 -5.57
N LEU A 81 3.34 -0.22 -5.83
CA LEU A 81 4.34 0.05 -4.80
C LEU A 81 4.25 1.46 -4.24
N GLY A 82 4.48 1.56 -2.93
CA GLY A 82 4.96 2.75 -2.27
C GLY A 82 6.40 2.60 -1.85
N VAL A 83 7.25 3.50 -2.34
CA VAL A 83 8.67 3.52 -2.03
C VAL A 83 9.09 4.81 -1.34
N SER A 84 10.13 4.68 -0.52
CA SER A 84 10.81 5.83 0.07
C SER A 84 12.26 5.84 -0.34
N LYS A 85 12.72 6.97 -0.90
CA LYS A 85 14.12 7.21 -1.21
C LYS A 85 14.83 7.78 0.02
N ALA A 86 15.89 7.11 0.45
CA ALA A 86 16.83 7.57 1.45
C ALA A 86 18.25 7.55 0.87
N GLY A 87 18.73 8.70 0.39
CA GLY A 87 20.01 8.78 -0.32
C GLY A 87 19.99 7.94 -1.62
N PRO A 88 20.98 7.05 -1.87
CA PRO A 88 20.99 6.18 -3.05
C PRO A 88 20.03 4.98 -2.93
N VAL A 89 19.39 4.79 -1.79
CA VAL A 89 18.61 3.58 -1.49
C VAL A 89 17.12 3.83 -1.69
N VAL A 90 16.44 2.91 -2.38
CA VAL A 90 14.98 2.89 -2.55
C VAL A 90 14.40 1.74 -1.73
N MET A 91 13.62 2.08 -0.72
CA MET A 91 12.98 1.14 0.21
C MET A 91 11.53 0.90 -0.21
N ASN A 92 11.07 -0.36 -0.20
CA ASN A 92 9.65 -0.64 -0.30
C ASN A 92 9.02 -0.45 1.08
N ILE A 93 8.09 0.49 1.19
CA ILE A 93 7.45 0.83 2.46
C ILE A 93 6.02 0.34 2.48
N THR A 94 5.34 0.37 1.34
CA THR A 94 3.88 0.24 1.31
C THR A 94 3.43 -0.53 0.08
N LEU A 95 2.38 -1.35 0.25
CA LEU A 95 1.59 -1.88 -0.87
C LEU A 95 0.26 -1.14 -0.94
N TYR A 96 -0.12 -0.78 -2.16
CA TYR A 96 -1.42 -0.19 -2.45
C TYR A 96 -2.25 -1.16 -3.28
N TRP A 97 -3.49 -1.36 -2.86
CA TRP A 97 -4.48 -2.18 -3.56
C TRP A 97 -5.61 -1.29 -4.05
N THR A 98 -5.88 -1.26 -5.35
CA THR A 98 -6.96 -0.44 -5.89
C THR A 98 -8.31 -1.06 -5.63
N ILE A 99 -9.26 -0.26 -5.18
CA ILE A 99 -10.67 -0.63 -4.98
C ILE A 99 -11.48 -0.01 -6.10
N SER A 100 -12.23 -0.81 -6.85
CA SER A 100 -13.15 -0.32 -7.87
C SER A 100 -14.56 -0.82 -7.61
N SER A 101 -15.58 -0.06 -8.01
CA SER A 101 -16.99 -0.46 -7.97
C SER A 101 -17.68 0.15 -9.19
N HIS A 102 -18.60 -0.59 -9.82
CA HIS A 102 -19.26 -0.18 -11.07
C HIS A 102 -18.30 0.28 -12.20
N GLY A 103 -17.11 -0.32 -12.27
CA GLY A 103 -16.09 0.04 -13.26
C GLY A 103 -15.36 1.37 -13.01
N ALA A 104 -15.62 2.04 -11.88
CA ALA A 104 -14.92 3.25 -11.46
C ALA A 104 -13.99 2.96 -10.28
N LEU A 105 -12.79 3.55 -10.31
CA LEU A 105 -11.88 3.51 -9.16
C LEU A 105 -12.46 4.34 -8.01
N ILE A 106 -12.55 3.73 -6.82
CA ILE A 106 -13.10 4.35 -5.59
C ILE A 106 -11.98 4.84 -4.67
N GLY A 107 -10.82 4.18 -4.73
CA GLY A 107 -9.68 4.51 -3.89
C GLY A 107 -8.68 3.36 -3.80
N THR A 108 -7.86 3.40 -2.76
CA THR A 108 -6.84 2.39 -2.48
C THR A 108 -6.87 1.96 -1.02
N VAL A 109 -6.65 0.67 -0.77
CA VAL A 109 -6.20 0.20 0.55
C VAL A 109 -4.69 0.35 0.61
N GLU A 110 -4.21 1.08 1.60
CA GLU A 110 -2.80 1.21 1.91
C GLU A 110 -2.40 0.21 2.99
N GLN A 111 -1.34 -0.53 2.72
CA GLN A 111 -0.76 -1.53 3.62
C GLN A 111 0.73 -1.22 3.79
N ASP A 112 1.07 -0.40 4.79
CA ASP A 112 2.45 -0.14 5.19
C ASP A 112 3.06 -1.44 5.70
N LEU A 113 4.06 -1.96 5.00
CA LEU A 113 4.62 -3.28 5.24
C LEU A 113 5.24 -3.42 6.64
N GLY A 114 5.71 -2.31 7.23
CA GLY A 114 6.31 -2.32 8.57
C GLY A 114 5.31 -2.25 9.69
N LEU A 115 4.40 -1.27 9.62
CA LEU A 115 3.31 -1.16 10.57
C LEU A 115 2.37 -2.36 10.48
N PHE A 116 2.18 -2.90 9.28
CA PHE A 116 1.40 -4.11 9.06
C PHE A 116 2.05 -5.34 9.69
N ALA A 117 3.37 -5.54 9.52
CA ALA A 117 4.07 -6.67 10.13
C ALA A 117 4.05 -6.61 11.66
N ILE A 118 4.35 -5.44 12.23
CA ILE A 118 4.28 -5.21 13.68
C ILE A 118 2.84 -5.39 14.19
N GLY A 119 1.88 -4.79 13.51
CA GLY A 119 0.47 -4.88 13.86
C GLY A 119 -0.04 -6.32 13.80
N SER A 120 0.31 -7.08 12.76
CA SER A 120 -0.05 -8.49 12.62
C SER A 120 0.50 -9.35 13.76
N TYR A 121 1.73 -9.09 14.19
CA TYR A 121 2.31 -9.74 15.37
C TYR A 121 1.54 -9.41 16.66
N LEU A 122 1.03 -8.19 16.78
CA LEU A 122 0.23 -7.71 17.92
C LEU A 122 -1.28 -7.98 17.76
N GLY A 123 -1.72 -8.69 16.72
CA GLY A 123 -3.13 -8.94 16.42
C GLY A 123 -3.94 -7.70 15.99
N THR A 124 -3.27 -6.59 15.67
CA THR A 124 -3.88 -5.32 15.23
C THR A 124 -3.20 -4.79 13.96
N PRO A 125 -3.30 -5.50 12.82
CA PRO A 125 -2.72 -5.05 11.56
C PRO A 125 -3.22 -3.67 11.18
N LYS A 126 -2.29 -2.84 10.68
CA LYS A 126 -2.53 -1.44 10.36
C LYS A 126 -2.66 -1.27 8.84
N MET A 127 -3.82 -0.80 8.42
CA MET A 127 -4.20 -0.49 7.04
C MET A 127 -5.12 0.74 7.07
N TRP A 128 -5.23 1.43 5.94
CA TRP A 128 -6.13 2.57 5.76
C TRP A 128 -6.69 2.62 4.35
N ILE A 129 -7.88 3.23 4.19
CA ILE A 129 -8.45 3.50 2.87
C ILE A 129 -8.25 4.97 2.52
N GLN A 130 -7.71 5.22 1.32
CA GLN A 130 -7.56 6.54 0.73
C GLN A 130 -8.50 6.60 -0.49
N THR A 131 -9.48 7.49 -0.48
CA THR A 131 -10.44 7.66 -1.60
C THR A 131 -10.13 8.88 -2.46
N ARG A 132 -9.39 9.83 -1.90
CA ARG A 132 -9.08 11.13 -2.51
C ARG A 132 -8.20 11.04 -3.76
N ASN A 133 -7.36 10.01 -3.85
CA ASN A 133 -6.45 9.77 -4.97
C ASN A 133 -7.11 9.05 -6.17
N ALA A 134 -8.39 8.66 -6.06
CA ALA A 134 -9.05 7.85 -7.07
C ALA A 134 -9.11 8.54 -8.45
N GLY A 135 -9.39 9.84 -8.50
CA GLY A 135 -9.44 10.60 -9.77
C GLY A 135 -8.11 10.58 -10.52
N LEU A 136 -7.01 10.88 -9.82
CA LEU A 136 -5.66 10.85 -10.39
C LEU A 136 -5.29 9.47 -10.92
N LEU A 137 -5.48 8.43 -10.09
CA LEU A 137 -5.14 7.06 -10.47
C LEU A 137 -6.01 6.57 -11.64
N GLN A 138 -7.29 6.94 -11.70
CA GLN A 138 -8.15 6.62 -12.83
C GLN A 138 -7.62 7.22 -14.14
N GLU A 139 -7.15 8.47 -14.13
CA GLU A 139 -6.56 9.12 -15.31
C GLU A 139 -5.20 8.53 -15.71
N MET A 140 -4.36 8.17 -14.73
CA MET A 140 -3.12 7.45 -15.01
C MET A 140 -3.40 6.09 -15.68
N HIS A 141 -4.36 5.32 -15.16
CA HIS A 141 -4.74 4.03 -15.75
C HIS A 141 -5.29 4.18 -17.18
N LYS A 142 -6.15 5.18 -17.45
CA LYS A 142 -6.64 5.46 -18.82
C LYS A 142 -5.51 5.72 -19.82
N GLN A 143 -4.45 6.38 -19.37
CA GLN A 143 -3.26 6.65 -20.17
C GLN A 143 -2.29 5.45 -20.24
N LYS A 144 -2.63 4.31 -19.62
CA LYS A 144 -1.80 3.11 -19.51
C LYS A 144 -0.45 3.39 -18.86
N LEU A 145 -0.46 4.29 -17.87
CA LEU A 145 0.72 4.73 -17.16
C LEU A 145 0.96 3.81 -15.95
N PRO A 146 2.15 3.20 -15.82
CA PRO A 146 2.53 2.50 -14.60
C PRO A 146 2.58 3.47 -13.44
N CYS A 147 2.32 3.02 -12.21
CA CYS A 147 2.18 3.92 -11.08
C CYS A 147 3.00 3.44 -9.88
N LEU A 148 3.76 4.37 -9.31
CA LEU A 148 4.58 4.21 -8.12
C LEU A 148 4.30 5.36 -7.16
N VAL A 149 3.94 5.08 -5.92
CA VAL A 149 3.97 6.11 -4.88
C VAL A 149 5.41 6.35 -4.46
N TRP A 150 5.86 7.60 -4.56
CA TRP A 150 7.21 8.01 -4.28
C TRP A 150 7.24 8.98 -3.11
N THR A 151 8.07 8.68 -2.12
CA THR A 151 8.34 9.58 -0.99
C THR A 151 9.84 9.77 -0.82
N VAL A 152 10.26 10.92 -0.28
CA VAL A 152 11.66 11.17 0.07
C VAL A 152 11.75 11.22 1.59
N ALA A 153 12.60 10.37 2.17
CA ALA A 153 12.77 10.29 3.61
C ALA A 153 13.19 11.66 4.18
N GLY A 154 12.55 12.08 5.29
CA GLY A 154 12.81 13.37 5.92
C GLY A 154 12.08 14.57 5.30
N THR A 155 11.21 14.34 4.31
CA THR A 155 10.31 15.38 3.77
C THR A 155 8.87 15.15 4.26
N ASN A 156 8.12 16.24 4.49
CA ASN A 156 6.68 16.15 4.75
C ASN A 156 5.97 15.82 3.42
N GLY A 157 5.90 14.53 3.10
CA GLY A 157 5.40 13.99 1.83
C GLY A 157 3.89 13.78 1.80
N TRP A 158 3.11 14.68 2.40
CA TRP A 158 1.65 14.65 2.32
C TRP A 158 1.15 15.79 1.42
N PRO A 159 0.36 15.50 0.38
CA PRO A 159 -0.07 14.17 -0.08
C PRO A 159 1.06 13.38 -0.77
N PRO A 160 0.92 12.04 -0.86
CA PRO A 160 1.90 11.19 -1.55
C PRO A 160 2.08 11.62 -3.01
N SER A 161 3.32 11.55 -3.50
CA SER A 161 3.62 11.87 -4.90
C SER A 161 3.54 10.60 -5.76
N TYR A 162 2.84 10.66 -6.89
CA TYR A 162 2.69 9.53 -7.79
C TYR A 162 3.63 9.71 -8.98
N ARG A 163 4.39 8.68 -9.33
CA ARG A 163 5.30 8.69 -10.49
C ARG A 163 4.93 7.61 -11.48
N SER A 164 5.11 7.95 -12.75
CA SER A 164 5.02 7.05 -13.89
C SER A 164 6.23 7.25 -14.80
N ASP A 165 6.37 6.47 -15.86
CA ASP A 165 7.40 6.68 -16.87
C ASP A 165 7.09 7.95 -17.66
N GLY A 166 7.93 8.97 -17.52
CA GLY A 166 7.76 10.24 -18.22
C GLY A 166 6.76 11.19 -17.56
N TYR A 167 6.17 10.84 -16.41
CA TYR A 167 5.10 11.64 -15.78
C TYR A 167 5.12 11.64 -14.24
N PHE A 168 4.71 12.78 -13.71
CA PHE A 168 4.47 13.06 -12.30
C PHE A 168 2.98 13.32 -12.07
N GLY A 169 2.36 12.55 -11.19
CA GLY A 169 1.01 12.77 -10.70
C GLY A 169 1.02 13.50 -9.37
N ARG A 170 0.28 14.61 -9.28
CA ARG A 170 -0.02 15.30 -8.03
C ARG A 170 -1.51 15.42 -7.80
N TYR A 171 -1.90 15.34 -6.55
CA TYR A 171 -3.25 15.57 -6.09
C TYR A 171 -3.22 16.68 -5.04
N SER A 172 -4.15 17.61 -5.10
CA SER A 172 -4.33 18.68 -4.11
C SER A 172 -5.50 18.30 -3.20
N PRO A 173 -5.27 18.06 -1.89
CA PRO A 173 -6.33 17.65 -0.96
C PRO A 173 -7.30 18.78 -0.61
N ASP A 174 -6.94 20.03 -0.90
CA ASP A 174 -7.67 21.23 -0.49
C ASP A 174 -8.82 21.55 -1.44
N ASP A 175 -8.60 21.38 -2.75
CA ASP A 175 -9.58 21.65 -3.82
C ASP A 175 -10.04 20.36 -4.54
N GLY A 176 -9.35 19.23 -4.33
CA GLY A 176 -9.66 17.97 -4.99
C GLY A 176 -9.12 17.87 -6.43
N ASP A 177 -8.37 18.87 -6.88
CA ASP A 177 -7.78 18.89 -8.21
C ASP A 177 -6.58 17.94 -8.29
N PHE A 178 -6.35 17.41 -9.49
CA PHE A 178 -5.19 16.59 -9.77
C PHE A 178 -4.59 16.97 -11.11
N GLU A 179 -3.30 16.71 -11.25
CA GLU A 179 -2.56 17.00 -12.47
C GLU A 179 -1.58 15.87 -12.79
N VAL A 180 -1.38 15.64 -14.08
CA VAL A 180 -0.35 14.75 -14.64
C VAL A 180 0.61 15.61 -15.45
N ILE A 181 1.83 15.76 -14.97
CA ILE A 181 2.87 16.64 -15.53
C ILE A 181 3.94 15.76 -16.17
N LYS A 182 4.45 16.12 -17.35
CA LYS A 182 5.59 15.41 -17.95
C LYS A 182 6.87 15.66 -17.13
N GLU A 183 7.59 14.61 -16.79
CA GLU A 183 8.89 14.68 -16.11
C GLU A 183 9.85 13.59 -16.65
N ASP A 184 11.14 13.71 -16.38
CA ASP A 184 12.13 12.68 -16.75
C ASP A 184 12.21 11.62 -15.63
N SER A 185 11.19 10.75 -15.59
CA SER A 185 11.06 9.67 -14.61
C SER A 185 11.01 8.31 -15.30
N HIS A 186 11.68 7.33 -14.70
CA HIS A 186 11.65 5.93 -15.12
C HIS A 186 11.40 5.07 -13.89
N VAL A 187 10.15 4.59 -13.74
CA VAL A 187 9.70 3.80 -12.59
C VAL A 187 9.35 2.36 -12.97
N SER A 188 9.09 2.07 -14.25
CA SER A 188 8.79 0.70 -14.70
C SER A 188 9.88 -0.29 -14.33
N GLU A 189 11.16 0.09 -14.48
CA GLU A 189 12.28 -0.78 -14.10
C GLU A 189 12.23 -1.15 -12.61
N ILE A 190 11.85 -0.19 -11.75
CA ILE A 190 11.68 -0.43 -10.32
C ILE A 190 10.50 -1.38 -10.09
N ILE A 191 9.35 -1.14 -10.73
CA ILE A 191 8.15 -1.97 -10.58
C ILE A 191 8.43 -3.40 -11.04
N SER A 192 8.95 -3.59 -12.25
CA SER A 192 9.25 -4.91 -12.81
C SER A 192 10.27 -5.67 -11.98
N PHE A 193 11.31 -4.99 -11.46
CA PHE A 193 12.30 -5.63 -10.60
C PHE A 193 11.73 -6.06 -9.25
N ARG A 194 10.78 -5.31 -8.69
CA ARG A 194 10.29 -5.49 -7.31
C ARG A 194 9.04 -6.35 -7.21
N LEU A 195 8.08 -6.13 -8.11
CA LEU A 195 6.79 -6.82 -8.18
C LEU A 195 6.71 -7.79 -9.35
N GLY A 196 7.20 -7.40 -10.52
CA GLY A 196 7.01 -8.13 -11.78
C GLY A 196 6.34 -7.25 -12.85
N GLU A 197 6.49 -7.61 -14.12
CA GLU A 197 5.96 -6.84 -15.25
C GLU A 197 4.42 -6.84 -15.28
N GLU A 198 3.80 -7.88 -14.75
CA GLU A 198 2.35 -8.00 -14.59
C GLU A 198 1.73 -6.93 -13.69
N HIS A 199 2.57 -6.24 -12.90
CA HIS A 199 2.17 -5.16 -11.99
C HIS A 199 2.46 -3.76 -12.55
N LEU A 200 2.91 -3.65 -13.81
CA LEU A 200 2.96 -2.37 -14.53
C LEU A 200 1.57 -1.77 -14.71
N ASP A 201 0.55 -2.60 -14.92
CA ASP A 201 -0.84 -2.18 -14.77
C ASP A 201 -1.30 -2.44 -13.34
N PHE A 202 -1.33 -1.38 -12.54
CA PHE A 202 -1.71 -1.45 -11.13
C PHE A 202 -3.20 -1.79 -10.90
N MET A 203 -4.03 -1.76 -11.95
CA MET A 203 -5.42 -2.21 -11.92
C MET A 203 -5.62 -3.64 -12.47
N ALA A 204 -4.53 -4.32 -12.87
CA ALA A 204 -4.58 -5.69 -13.37
C ALA A 204 -5.00 -6.71 -12.30
N ASN A 205 -5.44 -7.87 -12.78
CA ASN A 205 -5.89 -9.01 -11.96
C ASN A 205 -7.00 -8.62 -10.96
N PRO A 206 -8.12 -8.02 -11.42
CA PRO A 206 -9.23 -7.69 -10.54
C PRO A 206 -9.85 -8.96 -9.97
N GLU A 207 -10.03 -8.97 -8.66
CA GLU A 207 -10.77 -10.02 -7.95
C GLU A 207 -11.94 -9.41 -7.21
N ARG A 208 -13.07 -10.11 -7.17
CA ARG A 208 -14.24 -9.65 -6.43
C ARG A 208 -13.95 -9.70 -4.93
N ILE A 209 -14.20 -8.59 -4.24
CA ILE A 209 -13.87 -8.47 -2.80
C ILE A 209 -14.56 -9.57 -1.99
N LEU A 210 -15.85 -9.80 -2.25
CA LEU A 210 -16.63 -10.81 -1.52
C LEU A 210 -16.16 -12.25 -1.74
N ASP A 211 -15.46 -12.55 -2.84
CA ASP A 211 -14.95 -13.90 -3.07
C ASP A 211 -13.65 -14.17 -2.31
N LEU A 212 -12.89 -13.12 -2.00
CA LEU A 212 -11.69 -13.20 -1.15
C LEU A 212 -12.02 -13.28 0.33
N THR A 213 -13.16 -12.74 0.77
CA THR A 213 -13.53 -12.64 2.18
C THR A 213 -14.40 -13.77 2.71
N LYS A 214 -14.77 -14.72 1.85
CA LYS A 214 -15.34 -16.01 2.25
C LYS A 214 -14.27 -16.90 2.89
#